data_AF-A0A4U9W308-F1
#
_entry.id   AF-A0A4U9W308-F1
#
_cell.length_a   1.000
_cell.length_b   1.000
_cell.length_c   1.000
_cell.angle_alpha   90.00
_cell.angle_beta   90.00
_cell.angle_gamma   90.00
#
_symmetry.space_group_name_H-M   'P 1'
#
loop_
_entity.id
_entity.type
_entity.pdbx_description
1 polymer ?
#
loop_
_entity_poly.entity_id
_entity_poly.type
_entity_poly.pdbx_seq_one_letter_code
_entity_poly.pdbx_strand_id
1 'polypeptide(L)' 'MPTVGDVVELHDLRFEILEISDYRIELVSITKVKPLHEQDE' A
#
# COMPACT_ATOMS: atom_id res chain seq x y z
N MET A 1 -15.77 0.31 -4.70
CA MET A 1 -15.60 -0.45 -3.44
C MET A 1 -14.26 -1.16 -3.56
N PRO A 2 -13.35 -1.08 -2.58
CA PRO A 2 -12.02 -1.65 -2.70
C PRO A 2 -12.08 -3.17 -2.94
N THR A 3 -11.15 -3.70 -3.71
CA THR A 3 -11.01 -5.12 -4.02
C THR A 3 -9.62 -5.66 -3.68
N VAL A 4 -9.53 -6.98 -3.45
CA VAL A 4 -8.22 -7.64 -3.29
C VAL A 4 -7.39 -7.43 -4.56
N GLY A 5 -6.14 -7.04 -4.38
CA GLY A 5 -5.22 -6.66 -5.46
C GLY A 5 -5.27 -5.17 -5.84
N ASP A 6 -6.21 -4.40 -5.29
CA ASP A 6 -6.17 -2.94 -5.44
C ASP A 6 -4.90 -2.39 -4.80
N VAL A 7 -4.28 -1.45 -5.52
CA VAL A 7 -3.05 -0.78 -5.10
C VAL A 7 -3.32 0.70 -4.92
N VAL A 8 -2.90 1.23 -3.77
CA VAL A 8 -2.91 2.66 -3.47
C VAL A 8 -1.49 3.10 -3.17
N GLU A 9 -1.01 4.13 -3.86
CA GLU A 9 0.27 4.77 -3.57
C GLU A 9 0.01 6.09 -2.84
N LEU A 10 0.66 6.25 -1.69
CA LEU A 10 0.59 7.45 -0.88
C LEU A 10 1.98 7.76 -0.33
N HIS A 11 2.49 8.96 -0.65
CA HIS A 11 3.89 9.31 -0.45
C HIS A 11 4.81 8.25 -1.07
N ASP A 12 5.84 7.80 -0.37
CA ASP A 12 6.77 6.76 -0.82
C ASP A 12 6.33 5.35 -0.41
N LEU A 13 5.04 5.15 -0.13
CA LEU A 13 4.48 3.88 0.30
C LEU A 13 3.45 3.38 -0.70
N ARG A 14 3.56 2.10 -1.04
CA ARG A 14 2.60 1.34 -1.82
C ARG A 14 1.85 0.39 -0.90
N PHE A 15 0.54 0.52 -0.88
CA PHE A 15 -0.38 -0.31 -0.11
C PHE A 15 -1.10 -1.24 -1.09
N GLU A 16 -0.99 -2.54 -0.89
CA GLU A 16 -1.71 -3.55 -1.66
C GLU A 16 -2.70 -4.27 -0.74
N ILE A 17 -3.96 -4.30 -1.14
CA ILE A 17 -5.01 -4.97 -0.37
C ILE A 17 -4.92 -6.48 -0.60
N LEU A 18 -4.69 -7.23 0.48
CA LEU A 18 -4.56 -8.68 0.44
C LEU A 18 -5.83 -9.40 0.90
N GLU A 19 -6.60 -8.79 1.80
CA GLU A 19 -7.81 -9.41 2.36
C GLU A 19 -8.89 -8.36 2.67
N ILE A 20 -10.13 -8.70 2.35
CA ILE A 20 -11.33 -7.90 2.61
C ILE A 20 -12.40 -8.80 3.21
N SER A 21 -13.08 -8.32 4.23
CA SER A 21 -14.29 -8.93 4.80
C SER A 21 -15.31 -7.85 5.13
N ASP A 22 -16.60 -8.12 4.91
CA ASP A 22 -17.72 -7.27 5.37
C ASP A 22 -17.50 -5.75 5.23
N TYR A 23 -17.20 -5.27 4.02
CA TYR A 23 -16.97 -3.84 3.70
C TYR A 23 -15.70 -3.23 4.35
N ARG A 24 -14.82 -4.05 4.91
CA ARG A 24 -13.58 -3.65 5.60
C ARG A 24 -12.36 -4.32 5.01
N ILE A 25 -11.27 -3.57 4.91
CA ILE A 25 -9.95 -4.12 4.59
C ILE A 25 -9.38 -4.73 5.88
N GLU A 26 -9.06 -6.03 5.82
CA GLU A 26 -8.51 -6.78 6.96
C GLU A 26 -6.99 -6.84 6.90
N LEU A 27 -6.42 -6.94 5.69
CA LEU A 27 -4.98 -7.04 5.51
C LEU A 27 -4.47 -6.20 4.34
N VAL A 28 -3.38 -5.48 4.59
CA VAL A 28 -2.62 -4.74 3.59
C VAL A 28 -1.14 -5.10 3.66
N SER A 29 -0.51 -5.23 2.49
CA SER A 29 0.94 -5.24 2.36
C SER A 29 1.43 -3.82 2.10
N ILE A 30 2.47 -3.39 2.81
CA ILE A 30 3.07 -2.06 2.65
C ILE A 30 4.50 -2.22 2.15
N THR A 31 4.79 -1.63 1.00
CA THR A 31 6.14 -1.62 0.42
C THR A 31 6.60 -0.19 0.22
N LYS A 32 7.86 0.12 0.55
CA LYS A 32 8.47 1.41 0.19
C LYS A 32 8.74 1.44 -1.31
N VAL A 33 8.23 2.46 -1.99
CA VAL A 33 8.42 2.65 -3.44
C VAL A 33 9.81 3.21 -3.74
N LYS A 34 10.36 4.00 -2.81
CA LYS A 34 11.73 4.52 -2.90
C LYS A 34 12.63 3.97 -1.80
N PRO A 35 13.86 3.54 -2.14
CA PRO A 35 14.89 3.27 -1.14
C PRO A 35 15.26 4.57 -0.42
N LEU A 36 15.65 4.47 0.86
CA LEU A 36 15.89 5.60 1.79
C LEU A 36 17.09 6.50 1.42
N HIS A 37 17.60 6.45 0.19
CA HIS A 37 18.83 7.12 -0.27
C HIS A 37 18.61 8.02 -1.49
N GLU A 38 17.53 8.81 -1.44
CA GLU A 38 17.35 9.99 -2.30
C GLU A 38 16.72 11.14 -1.47
N GLN A 39 17.22 11.35 -0.26
CA GLN A 39 17.13 12.67 0.37
C GLN A 39 18.50 13.31 0.21
N ASP A 40 18.63 14.03 -0.91
CA ASP A 40 19.83 14.77 -1.30
C ASP A 40 20.21 15.86 -0.26
N GLU A 41 21.50 16.16 -0.33
CA GLU A 41 22.34 17.17 0.35
C GLU A 41 21.70 18.52 0.71
#